data_AF-A0A9E2PA70-F1
#
_entry.id   AF-A0A9E2PA70-F1
#
_cell.length_a   1.000
_cell.length_b   1.000
_cell.length_c   1.000
_cell.angle_alpha   90.00
_cell.angle_beta   90.00
_cell.angle_gamma   90.00
#
_symmetry.space_group_name_H-M   'P 1'
#
loop_
_entity.id
_entity.type
_entity.pdbx_description
1 polymer ?
#
loop_
_entity_poly.entity_id
_entity_poly.type
_entity_poly.pdbx_seq_one_letter_code
_entity_poly.pdbx_strand_id
1 'polypeptide(L)'
;HEAIAFDYSCRGRVCGRCSMMLDGEPVMACYTPVGKDRDIVLEPLRGFPVIRDFIVDKSKTRDRIAKIEARVRSKLLVQSDITAKMDPDLAKKIGNLEWCCRCLSCIAACPVINEDKDQEKFIGPAGIIAIGLRYYDPFDEGDRVVEAVQNGLYECIMCGKCNEVCPAAEIDHLGVYSELREEAKKKGLEP
;
A
#
# COMPACT_ATOMS: atom_id res chain seq x y z
N HIS A 1 -10.49 5.70 -36.02
CA HIS A 1 -10.77 5.65 -34.57
C HIS A 1 -9.46 5.77 -33.83
N GLU A 2 -9.40 6.63 -32.82
CA GLU A 2 -8.23 6.77 -31.96
C GLU A 2 -8.15 5.56 -31.00
N ALA A 3 -6.93 5.10 -30.71
CA ALA A 3 -6.72 3.98 -29.80
C ALA A 3 -6.92 4.43 -28.34
N ILE A 4 -7.56 3.57 -27.54
CA ILE A 4 -7.72 3.75 -26.09
C ILE A 4 -6.40 3.42 -25.40
N ALA A 5 -5.91 4.32 -24.55
CA ALA A 5 -4.69 4.13 -23.78
C ALA A 5 -4.96 3.60 -22.36
N PHE A 6 -4.17 2.62 -21.93
CA PHE A 6 -4.18 2.09 -20.56
C PHE A 6 -2.81 1.50 -20.22
N ASP A 7 -2.42 1.54 -18.94
CA ASP A 7 -1.10 1.06 -18.48
C ASP A 7 -1.18 -0.42 -18.02
N TYR A 8 -0.35 -1.29 -18.61
CA TYR A 8 -0.25 -2.69 -18.21
C TYR A 8 1.11 -3.30 -18.57
N SER A 9 1.46 -4.44 -17.94
CA SER A 9 2.68 -5.18 -18.29
C SER A 9 2.56 -6.68 -17.98
N CYS A 10 2.68 -7.09 -16.71
CA CYS A 10 2.91 -8.50 -16.33
C CYS A 10 1.77 -9.48 -16.62
N ARG A 11 0.52 -9.00 -16.72
CA ARG A 11 -0.70 -9.83 -16.85
C ARG A 11 -0.89 -10.90 -15.76
N GLY A 12 -0.25 -10.75 -14.59
CA GLY A 12 -0.22 -11.78 -13.55
C GLY A 12 -0.31 -11.26 -12.12
N ARG A 13 -0.88 -10.07 -11.90
CA ARG A 13 -1.04 -9.46 -10.54
C ARG A 13 0.29 -9.21 -9.80
N VAL A 14 1.35 -8.81 -10.52
CA VAL A 14 2.69 -8.56 -9.92
C VAL A 14 3.17 -7.12 -10.08
N CYS A 15 2.94 -6.48 -11.23
CA CYS A 15 3.53 -5.16 -11.51
C CYS A 15 2.72 -3.94 -10.99
N GLY A 16 1.47 -4.15 -10.56
CA GLY A 16 0.59 -3.07 -10.07
C GLY A 16 0.20 -1.97 -11.08
N ARG A 17 0.55 -2.10 -12.37
CA ARG A 17 0.32 -1.04 -13.37
C ARG A 17 -1.15 -0.83 -13.73
N CYS A 18 -1.85 -1.92 -14.02
CA CYS A 18 -3.20 -1.90 -14.59
C CYS A 18 -4.34 -1.68 -13.58
N SER A 19 -4.07 -0.95 -12.49
CA SER A 19 -5.13 -0.54 -11.58
C SER A 19 -6.00 0.55 -12.20
N MET A 20 -7.31 0.36 -12.14
CA MET A 20 -8.35 1.26 -12.63
C MET A 20 -9.65 1.04 -11.84
N MET A 21 -10.69 1.82 -12.10
CA MET A 21 -12.01 1.59 -11.50
C MET A 21 -12.83 0.66 -12.41
N LEU A 22 -13.54 -0.29 -11.79
CA LEU A 22 -14.56 -1.12 -12.43
C LEU A 22 -15.82 -1.02 -11.56
N ASP A 23 -16.90 -0.51 -12.15
CA ASP A 23 -18.20 -0.37 -11.48
C ASP A 23 -18.12 0.36 -10.13
N GLY A 24 -17.27 1.40 -10.07
CA GLY A 24 -17.08 2.24 -8.89
C GLY A 24 -16.02 1.75 -7.89
N GLU A 25 -15.48 0.54 -8.06
CA GLU A 25 -14.48 -0.07 -7.17
C GLU A 25 -13.09 -0.16 -7.84
N PRO A 26 -11.98 0.07 -7.11
CA PRO A 26 -10.64 -0.04 -7.67
C PRO A 26 -10.21 -1.50 -7.78
N VAL A 27 -9.78 -1.90 -8.98
CA VAL A 27 -9.37 -3.28 -9.30
C VAL A 27 -8.04 -3.27 -10.04
N MET A 28 -7.36 -4.42 -10.19
CA MET A 28 -6.31 -4.57 -11.21
C MET A 28 -6.85 -5.37 -12.39
N ALA A 29 -6.97 -4.71 -13.55
CA ALA A 29 -7.65 -5.25 -14.72
C ALA A 29 -7.13 -6.61 -15.21
N CYS A 30 -5.84 -6.93 -15.00
CA CYS A 30 -5.27 -8.17 -15.52
C CYS A 30 -5.71 -9.45 -14.78
N TYR A 31 -6.28 -9.35 -13.57
CA TYR A 31 -6.75 -10.52 -12.82
C TYR A 31 -8.23 -10.48 -12.51
N THR A 32 -8.89 -9.34 -12.69
CA THR A 32 -10.32 -9.17 -12.39
C THR A 32 -11.18 -9.72 -13.51
N PRO A 33 -11.96 -10.78 -13.27
CA PRO A 33 -12.88 -11.30 -14.27
C PRO A 33 -14.03 -10.30 -14.47
N VAL A 34 -14.27 -9.92 -15.72
CA VAL A 34 -15.50 -9.25 -16.12
C VAL A 34 -16.48 -10.32 -16.57
N GLY A 35 -17.66 -10.38 -15.93
CA GLY A 35 -18.71 -11.32 -16.34
C GLY A 35 -19.11 -11.11 -17.80
N LYS A 36 -19.73 -12.13 -18.41
CA LYS A 36 -20.30 -12.00 -19.77
C LYS A 36 -21.65 -11.27 -19.70
N ASP A 37 -22.00 -10.59 -20.79
CA ASP A 37 -23.34 -10.06 -21.04
C ASP A 37 -23.85 -9.04 -20.01
N ARG A 38 -22.94 -8.20 -19.50
CA ARG A 38 -23.31 -7.00 -18.72
C ARG A 38 -22.57 -5.78 -19.23
N ASP A 39 -23.21 -4.63 -19.09
CA ASP A 39 -22.52 -3.35 -19.20
C ASP A 39 -21.60 -3.17 -17.99
N ILE A 40 -20.39 -2.69 -18.26
CA ILE A 40 -19.41 -2.32 -17.23
C ILE A 40 -19.05 -0.86 -17.39
N VAL A 41 -18.79 -0.21 -16.26
CA VAL A 41 -18.25 1.15 -16.25
C VAL A 41 -16.79 1.07 -15.85
N LEU A 42 -15.91 1.46 -16.76
CA LEU A 42 -14.49 1.62 -16.48
C LEU A 42 -14.18 3.10 -16.32
N GLU A 43 -13.42 3.44 -15.27
CA GLU A 43 -12.91 4.80 -15.07
C GLU A 43 -11.41 4.76 -14.71
N PRO A 44 -10.67 5.86 -14.94
CA PRO A 44 -9.30 5.99 -14.46
C PRO A 44 -9.25 5.83 -12.93
N LEU A 45 -8.13 5.31 -12.41
CA LEU A 45 -7.99 5.07 -10.97
C LEU A 45 -8.24 6.36 -10.17
N ARG A 46 -9.24 6.32 -9.27
CA ARG A 46 -9.67 7.47 -8.47
C ARG A 46 -8.53 8.01 -7.60
N GLY A 47 -8.49 9.33 -7.43
CA GLY A 47 -7.54 10.02 -6.56
C GLY A 47 -6.19 10.34 -7.24
N PHE A 48 -6.05 10.06 -8.54
CA PHE A 48 -4.83 10.34 -9.30
C PHE A 48 -5.14 11.23 -10.52
N PRO A 49 -4.25 12.18 -10.89
CA PRO A 49 -4.41 12.98 -12.10
C PRO A 49 -4.43 12.10 -13.35
N VAL A 50 -5.39 12.33 -14.25
CA VAL A 50 -5.48 11.60 -15.52
C VAL A 50 -4.50 12.20 -16.53
N ILE A 51 -3.62 11.37 -17.08
CA ILE A 51 -2.69 11.76 -18.16
C ILE A 51 -3.38 11.58 -19.51
N ARG A 52 -3.97 10.40 -19.75
CA ARG A 52 -4.69 10.05 -20.98
C ARG A 52 -5.55 8.82 -20.74
N ASP A 53 -6.83 8.86 -21.11
CA ASP A 53 -7.75 7.73 -20.98
C ASP A 53 -7.65 7.11 -19.58
N PHE A 54 -7.20 5.85 -19.46
CA PHE A 54 -7.03 5.14 -18.18
C PHE A 54 -5.65 5.27 -17.53
N ILE A 55 -4.73 6.00 -18.16
CA ILE A 55 -3.39 6.26 -17.63
C ILE A 55 -3.47 7.42 -16.64
N VAL A 56 -3.11 7.14 -15.38
CA VAL A 56 -3.05 8.14 -14.32
C VAL A 56 -1.62 8.35 -13.84
N ASP A 57 -1.32 9.54 -13.34
CA ASP A 57 -0.04 9.86 -12.74
C ASP A 57 0.05 9.32 -11.30
N LYS A 58 0.86 8.27 -11.10
CA LYS A 58 1.13 7.66 -9.79
C LYS A 58 2.44 8.14 -9.16
N SER A 59 3.19 9.03 -9.83
CA SER A 59 4.56 9.41 -9.46
C SER A 59 4.63 9.95 -8.03
N LYS A 60 3.87 10.99 -7.70
CA LYS A 60 3.87 11.63 -6.36
C LYS A 60 3.72 10.60 -5.23
N THR A 61 2.73 9.71 -5.32
CA THR A 61 2.47 8.70 -4.29
C THR A 61 3.56 7.63 -4.26
N ARG A 62 4.00 7.14 -5.42
CA ARG A 62 5.08 6.15 -5.48
C ARG A 62 6.40 6.68 -4.95
N ASP A 63 6.75 7.93 -5.26
CA ASP A 63 7.98 8.56 -4.78
C ASP A 63 7.97 8.74 -3.26
N ARG A 64 6.82 9.09 -2.67
CA ARG A 64 6.67 9.16 -1.21
C ARG A 64 6.88 7.78 -0.56
N ILE A 65 6.29 6.72 -1.13
CA ILE A 65 6.47 5.35 -0.64
C ILE A 65 7.93 4.89 -0.81
N ALA A 66 8.52 5.14 -1.98
CA ALA A 66 9.90 4.77 -2.28
C ALA A 66 10.89 5.44 -1.32
N LYS A 67 10.64 6.69 -0.90
CA LYS A 67 11.46 7.38 0.12
C LYS A 67 11.42 6.68 1.48
N ILE A 68 10.29 6.09 1.88
CA ILE A 68 10.18 5.30 3.11
C ILE A 68 10.98 4.00 2.96
N GLU A 69 10.79 3.30 1.85
CA GLU A 69 11.47 2.02 1.58
C GLU A 69 13.00 2.19 1.46
N ALA A 70 13.46 3.29 0.87
CA ALA A 70 14.88 3.59 0.68
C ALA A 70 15.61 3.95 1.98
N ARG A 71 14.89 4.34 3.03
CA ARG A 71 15.48 4.58 4.36
C ARG A 71 15.82 3.24 4.98
N VAL A 72 17.03 2.76 4.75
CA VAL A 72 17.57 1.59 5.44
C VAL A 72 18.32 2.06 6.68
N ARG A 73 17.89 1.61 7.84
CA ARG A 73 18.58 1.81 9.12
C ARG A 73 18.90 0.44 9.66
N SER A 74 19.85 -0.26 9.04
CA SER A 74 20.10 -1.67 9.36
C SER A 74 21.27 -1.81 10.31
N LYS A 75 21.15 -2.75 11.25
CA LYS A 75 22.28 -3.24 12.04
C LYS A 75 23.40 -3.75 11.12
N LEU A 76 24.65 -3.61 11.54
CA LEU A 76 25.77 -4.32 10.92
C LEU A 76 25.64 -5.82 11.21
N LEU A 77 25.38 -6.60 10.17
CA LEU A 77 25.17 -8.05 10.28
C LEU A 77 26.49 -8.80 10.10
N VAL A 78 26.69 -9.84 10.91
CA VAL A 78 27.72 -10.86 10.68
C VAL A 78 27.10 -12.11 10.07
N GLN A 79 27.92 -13.01 9.52
CA GLN A 79 27.45 -14.21 8.84
C GLN A 79 26.47 -15.05 9.69
N SER A 80 26.71 -15.14 11.00
CA SER A 80 25.84 -15.88 11.92
C SER A 80 24.45 -15.29 12.02
N ASP A 81 24.31 -13.95 11.94
CA ASP A 81 23.00 -13.29 11.95
C ASP A 81 22.21 -13.62 10.68
N ILE A 82 22.88 -13.64 9.52
CA ILE A 82 22.27 -13.93 8.22
C ILE A 82 21.79 -15.38 8.14
N THR A 83 22.54 -16.31 8.72
CA THR A 83 22.20 -17.75 8.72
C THR A 83 21.29 -18.17 9.87
N ALA A 84 21.01 -17.26 10.82
CA ALA A 84 20.15 -17.56 11.94
C ALA A 84 18.74 -17.88 11.44
N LYS A 85 18.06 -18.80 12.14
CA LYS A 85 16.66 -19.08 11.86
C LYS A 85 15.82 -17.88 12.27
N MET A 86 14.99 -17.42 11.35
CA MET A 86 13.94 -16.45 11.66
C MET A 86 12.77 -17.14 12.34
N ASP A 87 12.12 -16.43 13.26
CA ASP A 87 10.83 -16.86 13.80
C ASP A 87 9.81 -17.04 12.65
N PRO A 88 9.16 -18.21 12.51
CA PRO A 88 8.24 -18.48 11.41
C PRO A 88 7.05 -17.52 11.34
N ASP A 89 6.54 -17.07 12.49
CA ASP A 89 5.39 -16.16 12.53
C ASP A 89 5.80 -14.76 12.05
N LEU A 90 6.96 -14.27 12.48
CA LEU A 90 7.54 -13.03 11.95
C LEU A 90 7.84 -13.12 10.45
N ALA A 91 8.44 -14.21 9.99
CA ALA A 91 8.73 -14.44 8.58
C ALA A 91 7.45 -14.43 7.72
N LYS A 92 6.37 -15.02 8.24
CA LYS A 92 5.05 -15.00 7.60
C LYS A 92 4.46 -13.59 7.54
N LYS A 93 4.56 -12.80 8.62
CA LYS A 93 4.10 -11.39 8.61
C LYS A 93 4.81 -10.58 7.53
N ILE A 94 6.14 -10.67 7.45
CA ILE A 94 6.94 -9.98 6.44
C ILE A 94 6.55 -10.45 5.04
N GLY A 95 6.55 -11.76 4.80
CA GLY A 95 6.23 -12.34 3.49
C GLY A 95 4.82 -11.98 3.01
N ASN A 96 3.85 -11.84 3.92
CA ASN A 96 2.52 -11.34 3.58
C ASN A 96 2.55 -9.89 3.06
N LEU A 97 3.33 -9.00 3.71
CA LEU A 97 3.43 -7.60 3.29
C LEU A 97 4.22 -7.41 1.98
N GLU A 98 5.16 -8.30 1.68
CA GLU A 98 5.95 -8.29 0.44
C GLU A 98 5.09 -8.50 -0.83
N TRP A 99 3.89 -9.07 -0.70
CA TRP A 99 2.94 -9.16 -1.82
C TRP A 99 2.42 -7.81 -2.31
N CYS A 100 2.74 -6.70 -1.63
CA CYS A 100 2.32 -5.38 -2.04
C CYS A 100 2.98 -4.95 -3.37
N CYS A 101 2.28 -5.14 -4.48
CA CYS A 101 2.74 -4.74 -5.81
C CYS A 101 2.63 -3.23 -6.13
N ARG A 102 2.39 -2.38 -5.11
CA ARG A 102 2.22 -0.92 -5.27
C ARG A 102 1.22 -0.54 -6.39
N CYS A 103 0.10 -1.27 -6.43
CA CYS A 103 -0.99 -1.05 -7.39
C CYS A 103 -1.82 0.21 -7.06
N LEU A 104 -1.81 0.59 -5.78
CA LEU A 104 -2.50 1.76 -5.21
C LEU A 104 -4.03 1.67 -5.19
N SER A 105 -4.62 0.48 -5.37
CA SER A 105 -6.08 0.29 -5.21
C SER A 105 -6.56 0.68 -3.81
N CYS A 106 -5.78 0.36 -2.76
CA CYS A 106 -6.10 0.75 -1.39
C CYS A 106 -6.07 2.26 -1.17
N ILE A 107 -5.23 3.01 -1.91
CA ILE A 107 -5.22 4.47 -1.89
C ILE A 107 -6.50 4.99 -2.55
N ALA A 108 -6.84 4.47 -3.72
CA ALA A 108 -8.04 4.87 -4.47
C ALA A 108 -9.35 4.59 -3.72
N ALA A 109 -9.40 3.55 -2.88
CA ALA A 109 -10.56 3.23 -2.05
C ALA A 109 -10.63 4.02 -0.72
N CYS A 110 -9.53 4.64 -0.29
CA CYS A 110 -9.47 5.28 1.03
C CYS A 110 -10.31 6.57 1.03
N PRO A 111 -11.37 6.69 1.87
CA PRO A 111 -12.20 7.89 1.89
C PRO A 111 -11.41 9.10 2.39
N VAL A 112 -10.55 8.92 3.41
CA VAL A 112 -9.72 9.99 3.97
C VAL A 112 -8.84 10.64 2.89
N ILE A 113 -8.11 9.84 2.09
CA ILE A 113 -7.25 10.39 1.02
C ILE A 113 -8.05 11.07 -0.10
N ASN A 114 -9.26 10.59 -0.39
CA ASN A 114 -10.09 11.15 -1.45
C ASN A 114 -10.88 12.39 -1.02
N GLU A 115 -11.17 12.55 0.28
CA GLU A 115 -11.87 13.70 0.85
C GLU A 115 -10.90 14.79 1.34
N ASP A 116 -9.68 14.43 1.71
CA ASP A 116 -8.69 15.36 2.21
C ASP A 116 -8.11 16.23 1.07
N LYS A 117 -8.20 17.54 1.27
CA LYS A 117 -7.61 18.54 0.36
C LYS A 117 -6.09 18.64 0.52
N ASP A 118 -5.55 18.13 1.63
CA ASP A 118 -4.13 18.13 1.95
C ASP A 118 -3.59 16.68 2.06
N GLN A 119 -3.50 16.01 0.92
CA GLN A 119 -2.98 14.65 0.78
C GLN A 119 -1.53 14.45 1.30
N GLU A 120 -0.87 15.49 1.81
CA GLU A 120 0.49 15.41 2.32
C GLU A 120 0.57 14.90 3.76
N LYS A 121 -0.47 15.11 4.58
CA LYS A 121 -0.50 14.70 5.99
C LYS A 121 -0.58 13.20 6.18
N PHE A 122 -1.31 12.52 5.30
CA PHE A 122 -1.47 11.07 5.36
C PHE A 122 -0.77 10.41 4.18
N ILE A 123 0.11 9.44 4.47
CA ILE A 123 0.78 8.63 3.44
C ILE A 123 -0.16 7.57 2.82
N GLY A 124 -1.29 7.30 3.47
CA GLY A 124 -2.28 6.32 3.04
C GLY A 124 -1.91 4.86 3.34
N PRO A 125 -2.84 3.92 3.09
CA PRO A 125 -2.64 2.49 3.36
C PRO A 125 -1.37 1.89 2.75
N ALA A 126 -1.07 2.15 1.48
CA ALA A 126 0.13 1.60 0.85
C ALA A 126 1.43 2.08 1.52
N GLY A 127 1.47 3.33 1.97
CA GLY A 127 2.62 3.88 2.68
C GLY A 127 2.78 3.30 4.08
N ILE A 128 1.71 3.17 4.85
CA ILE A 128 1.77 2.53 6.17
C ILE A 128 2.17 1.06 6.05
N ILE A 129 1.75 0.34 5.00
CA ILE A 129 2.28 -1.02 4.73
C ILE A 129 3.79 -1.01 4.45
N ALA A 130 4.31 0.00 3.75
CA ALA A 130 5.76 0.14 3.53
C ALA A 130 6.51 0.38 4.85
N ILE A 131 5.94 1.19 5.76
CA ILE A 131 6.49 1.40 7.10
C ILE A 131 6.40 0.11 7.93
N GLY A 132 5.26 -0.58 7.87
CA GLY A 132 5.01 -1.86 8.54
C GLY A 132 6.02 -2.92 8.14
N LEU A 133 6.33 -3.03 6.84
CA LEU A 133 7.37 -3.95 6.35
C LEU A 133 8.73 -3.70 7.03
N ARG A 134 9.12 -2.43 7.19
CA ARG A 134 10.34 -2.06 7.93
C ARG A 134 10.22 -2.25 9.43
N TYR A 135 9.04 -2.05 10.00
CA TYR A 135 8.79 -2.25 11.43
C TYR A 135 8.93 -3.73 11.83
N TYR A 136 8.52 -4.66 10.97
CA TYR A 136 8.66 -6.09 11.22
C TYR A 136 10.05 -6.65 10.88
N ASP A 137 10.86 -5.92 10.11
CA ASP A 137 12.23 -6.33 9.78
C ASP A 137 13.08 -6.33 11.07
N PRO A 138 13.55 -7.51 11.54
CA PRO A 138 14.31 -7.59 12.79
C PRO A 138 15.69 -6.94 12.71
N PHE A 139 16.14 -6.59 11.51
CA PHE A 139 17.41 -5.94 11.28
C PHE A 139 17.28 -4.41 11.19
N ASP A 140 16.06 -3.87 11.19
CA ASP A 140 15.80 -2.43 11.18
C ASP A 140 15.94 -1.83 12.59
N GLU A 141 16.81 -0.84 12.72
CA GLU A 141 17.10 -0.06 13.92
C GLU A 141 16.35 1.30 13.92
N GLY A 142 15.48 1.54 12.93
CA GLY A 142 14.68 2.75 12.83
C GLY A 142 13.50 2.75 13.80
N ASP A 143 13.17 3.92 14.36
CA ASP A 143 11.90 4.08 15.07
C ASP A 143 10.74 4.24 14.08
N ARG A 144 10.28 3.11 13.54
CA ARG A 144 9.21 3.05 12.55
C ARG A 144 7.84 3.41 13.11
N VAL A 145 7.67 3.33 14.43
CA VAL A 145 6.45 3.80 15.10
C VAL A 145 6.37 5.31 15.05
N VAL A 146 7.46 6.01 15.39
CA VAL A 146 7.54 7.48 15.23
C VAL A 146 7.37 7.89 13.77
N GLU A 147 8.02 7.18 12.84
CA GLU A 147 7.85 7.45 11.41
C GLU A 147 6.41 7.25 10.94
N ALA A 148 5.70 6.22 11.42
CA ALA A 148 4.29 6.00 11.12
C ALA A 148 3.42 7.16 11.60
N VAL A 149 3.61 7.62 12.84
CA VAL A 149 2.88 8.76 13.41
C VAL A 149 3.12 10.03 12.59
N GLN A 150 4.38 10.32 12.25
CA GLN A 150 4.76 11.47 11.41
C GLN A 150 4.18 11.40 9.99
N ASN A 151 3.85 10.21 9.49
CA ASN A 151 3.24 9.98 8.18
C ASN A 151 1.72 9.80 8.25
N GLY A 152 1.09 10.21 9.36
CA GLY A 152 -0.36 10.26 9.50
C GLY A 152 -1.00 8.94 9.92
N LEU A 153 -0.33 8.12 10.74
CA LEU A 153 -0.91 6.88 11.30
C LEU A 153 -2.30 7.11 11.92
N TYR A 154 -2.50 8.24 12.58
CA TYR A 154 -3.76 8.60 13.25
C TYR A 154 -4.81 9.25 12.34
N GLU A 155 -4.46 9.63 11.10
CA GLU A 155 -5.43 10.12 10.10
C GLU A 155 -6.35 8.99 9.60
N CYS A 156 -5.93 7.74 9.74
CA CYS A 156 -6.76 6.59 9.37
C CYS A 156 -7.97 6.45 10.29
N ILE A 157 -9.18 6.41 9.71
CA ILE A 157 -10.43 6.19 10.45
C ILE A 157 -10.76 4.70 10.67
N MET A 158 -9.84 3.79 10.34
CA MET A 158 -10.02 2.33 10.47
C MET A 158 -11.24 1.76 9.73
N CYS A 159 -11.64 2.36 8.60
CA CYS A 159 -12.83 1.93 7.84
C CYS A 159 -12.70 0.58 7.10
N GLY A 160 -11.51 -0.01 7.00
CA GLY A 160 -11.30 -1.35 6.44
C GLY A 160 -11.32 -1.49 4.91
N LYS A 161 -11.75 -0.48 4.15
CA LYS A 161 -11.79 -0.54 2.68
C LYS A 161 -10.48 -0.97 2.03
N CYS A 162 -9.34 -0.59 2.60
CA CYS A 162 -8.02 -1.00 2.10
C CYS A 162 -7.81 -2.53 2.12
N ASN A 163 -8.35 -3.24 3.11
CA ASN A 163 -8.33 -4.71 3.14
C ASN A 163 -9.27 -5.29 2.09
N GLU A 164 -10.47 -4.71 1.95
CA GLU A 164 -11.51 -5.20 1.04
C GLU A 164 -11.06 -5.17 -0.43
N VAL A 165 -10.40 -4.08 -0.86
CA VAL A 165 -10.02 -3.89 -2.27
C VAL A 165 -8.62 -4.38 -2.61
N CYS A 166 -7.84 -4.85 -1.63
CA CYS A 166 -6.45 -5.24 -1.89
C CYS A 166 -6.40 -6.50 -2.77
N PRO A 167 -5.71 -6.47 -3.93
CA PRO A 167 -5.53 -7.67 -4.75
C PRO A 167 -4.69 -8.77 -4.08
N ALA A 168 -3.90 -8.40 -3.07
CA ALA A 168 -3.10 -9.30 -2.24
C ALA A 168 -3.84 -9.51 -0.90
N ALA A 169 -4.59 -10.60 -0.81
CA ALA A 169 -5.42 -10.95 0.34
C ALA A 169 -4.58 -11.32 1.58
N GLU A 170 -3.29 -11.60 1.38
CA GLU A 170 -2.31 -11.89 2.42
C GLU A 170 -2.03 -10.66 3.30
N ILE A 171 -2.25 -9.45 2.78
CA ILE A 171 -1.97 -8.19 3.47
C ILE A 171 -3.16 -7.80 4.36
N ASP A 172 -2.99 -7.91 5.68
CA ASP A 172 -3.89 -7.32 6.65
C ASP A 172 -3.45 -5.89 6.99
N HIS A 173 -4.02 -4.89 6.30
CA HIS A 173 -3.70 -3.49 6.58
C HIS A 173 -4.16 -3.11 7.99
N LEU A 174 -5.41 -3.41 8.38
CA LEU A 174 -5.91 -3.01 9.68
C LEU A 174 -5.11 -3.62 10.84
N GLY A 175 -4.63 -4.86 10.69
CA GLY A 175 -3.70 -5.47 11.63
C GLY A 175 -2.43 -4.64 11.81
N VAL A 176 -1.77 -4.26 10.70
CA VAL A 176 -0.57 -3.41 10.75
C VAL A 176 -0.85 -2.05 11.39
N TYR A 177 -1.96 -1.40 11.03
CA TYR A 177 -2.35 -0.12 11.64
C TYR A 177 -2.60 -0.26 13.15
N SER A 178 -3.24 -1.35 13.58
CA SER A 178 -3.57 -1.59 14.98
C SER A 178 -2.30 -1.82 15.80
N GLU A 179 -1.40 -2.69 15.33
CA GLU A 179 -0.12 -2.96 16.00
C GLU A 179 0.74 -1.68 16.11
N LEU A 180 0.85 -0.90 15.04
CA LEU A 180 1.59 0.37 15.08
C LEU A 180 0.97 1.38 16.05
N ARG A 181 -0.37 1.44 16.15
CA ARG A 181 -1.06 2.32 17.11
C ARG A 181 -0.88 1.87 18.55
N GLU A 182 -0.92 0.56 18.80
CA GLU A 182 -0.67 0.00 20.13
C GLU A 182 0.76 0.34 20.61
N GLU A 183 1.76 0.21 19.74
CA GLU A 183 3.13 0.60 20.07
C GLU A 183 3.28 2.13 20.22
N ALA A 184 2.62 2.92 19.37
CA ALA A 184 2.62 4.38 19.51
C ALA A 184 2.04 4.82 20.85
N LYS A 185 0.96 4.16 21.30
CA LYS A 185 0.35 4.36 22.61
C LYS A 185 1.31 4.03 23.76
N LYS A 186 2.02 2.90 23.70
CA LYS A 186 3.04 2.54 24.71
C LYS A 186 4.15 3.59 24.81
N LYS A 187 4.45 4.29 23.70
CA LYS A 187 5.43 5.38 23.64
C LYS A 187 4.86 6.77 23.98
N GLY A 188 3.56 6.91 24.26
CA GLY A 188 2.93 8.19 24.52
C GLY A 188 2.86 9.12 23.30
N LEU A 189 2.77 8.54 22.09
CA LEU A 189 2.71 9.25 20.80
C LEU A 189 1.27 9.38 20.26
N GLU A 190 0.27 9.12 21.09
CA GLU A 190 -1.13 9.40 20.75
C GLU A 190 -1.33 10.92 20.60
N PRO A 191 -2.11 11.39 19.61
CA PRO A 191 -2.42 12.82 19.43
C PRO A 191 -3.17 13.46 20.60
#